data_AF-A0A387H5W5-F1
#
_entry.id   AF-A0A387H5W5-F1
#
_cell.length_a   1.000
_cell.length_b   1.000
_cell.length_c   1.000
_cell.angle_alpha   90.00
_cell.angle_beta   90.00
_cell.angle_gamma   90.00
#
_symmetry.space_group_name_H-M   'P 1'
#
loop_
_entity.id
_entity.type
_entity.pdbx_description
1 polymer ?
#
loop_
_entity_poly.entity_id
_entity_poly.type
_entity_poly.pdbx_seq_one_letter_code
_entity_poly.pdbx_strand_id
1 'polypeptide(L)'
;MKITAQHVGTSVARDIRSGATVIVRLSGLGPDGVSYTCTDGFREYQPTSFAISLDDITARWRPATAEETAEFERLHRPAPENWD
;
A
#
# COMPACT_ATOMS: atom_id res chain seq x y z
N MET A 1 -3.03 -4.56 14.74
CA MET A 1 -3.15 -3.09 14.60
C MET A 1 -3.74 -2.82 13.23
N LYS A 2 -4.80 -2.02 13.10
CA LYS A 2 -5.46 -1.76 11.81
C LYS A 2 -4.87 -0.51 11.14
N ILE A 3 -4.73 -0.53 9.82
CA ILE A 3 -4.44 0.68 9.03
C ILE A 3 -5.67 1.60 9.06
N THR A 4 -5.43 2.89 9.24
CA THR A 4 -6.46 3.93 9.33
C THR A 4 -6.05 5.13 8.47
N ALA A 5 -6.93 6.12 8.31
CA ALA A 5 -6.65 7.33 7.54
C ALA A 5 -5.41 8.10 8.03
N GLN A 6 -5.01 7.95 9.29
CA GLN A 6 -3.79 8.56 9.84
C GLN A 6 -2.50 8.02 9.23
N HIS A 7 -2.56 6.85 8.58
CA HIS A 7 -1.41 6.22 7.93
C HIS A 7 -1.27 6.65 6.46
N VAL A 8 -2.18 7.48 5.94
CA VAL A 8 -2.03 8.03 4.58
C VAL A 8 -0.75 8.87 4.53
N GLY A 9 0.06 8.66 3.50
CA GLY A 9 1.41 9.21 3.35
C GLY A 9 2.52 8.36 3.97
N THR A 10 2.19 7.28 4.69
CA THR A 10 3.18 6.39 5.32
C THR A 10 3.34 5.07 4.58
N SER A 11 4.47 4.41 4.83
CA SER A 11 4.74 3.06 4.30
C SER A 11 4.03 2.00 5.14
N VAL A 12 3.37 1.05 4.47
CA VAL A 12 2.66 -0.07 5.09
C VAL A 12 3.15 -1.37 4.50
N ALA A 13 3.27 -2.38 5.34
CA ALA A 13 3.59 -3.75 4.96
C ALA A 13 2.28 -4.52 4.75
N ARG A 14 2.18 -5.25 3.64
CA ARG A 14 1.04 -6.13 3.32
C ARG A 14 1.52 -7.51 2.93
N ASP A 15 0.87 -8.53 3.47
CA ASP A 15 1.13 -9.91 3.05
C ASP A 15 0.29 -10.26 1.84
N ILE A 16 0.94 -10.64 0.74
CA ILE A 16 0.29 -11.10 -0.48
C ILE A 16 0.06 -12.61 -0.46
N ARG A 17 -0.77 -13.13 -1.37
CA ARG A 17 -1.18 -14.55 -1.38
C ARG A 17 -0.02 -15.54 -1.51
N SER A 18 1.11 -15.12 -2.08
CA SER A 18 2.33 -15.94 -2.16
C SER A 18 3.05 -16.11 -0.82
N GLY A 19 2.59 -15.45 0.26
CA GLY A 19 3.24 -15.44 1.56
C GLY A 19 4.38 -14.43 1.67
N ALA A 20 4.66 -13.66 0.62
CA ALA A 20 5.61 -12.56 0.68
C ALA A 20 4.98 -11.32 1.34
N THR A 21 5.79 -10.58 2.09
CA THR A 21 5.45 -9.24 2.57
C THR A 21 5.95 -8.21 1.56
N VAL A 22 5.08 -7.30 1.14
CA VAL A 22 5.39 -6.21 0.23
C VAL A 22 5.17 -4.89 0.96
N ILE A 23 6.08 -3.93 0.75
CA ILE A 23 5.97 -2.58 1.29
C ILE A 23 5.41 -1.66 0.23
N VAL A 24 4.37 -0.89 0.58
CA VAL A 24 3.74 0.10 -0.29
C VAL A 24 3.55 1.41 0.46
N ARG A 25 3.54 2.54 -0.24
CA ARG A 25 3.19 3.83 0.37
C ARG A 25 1.70 4.09 0.22
N LEU A 26 0.99 4.21 1.33
CA LEU A 26 -0.45 4.45 1.33
C LEU A 26 -0.73 5.88 0.83
N SER A 27 -1.55 6.04 -0.20
CA SER A 27 -1.91 7.34 -0.77
C SER A 27 -3.37 7.71 -0.54
N GLY A 28 -4.24 6.74 -0.23
CA GLY A 28 -5.63 6.99 0.10
C GLY A 28 -6.26 5.80 0.82
N LEU A 29 -7.17 6.09 1.74
CA LEU A 29 -7.99 5.10 2.43
C LEU A 29 -9.40 5.65 2.58
N GLY A 30 -10.36 4.96 1.99
CA GLY A 30 -11.78 5.35 1.98
C GLY A 30 -12.70 4.15 2.15
N PRO A 31 -14.02 4.38 2.34
CA PRO A 31 -15.00 3.30 2.43
C PRO A 31 -15.09 2.46 1.15
N ASP A 32 -14.68 3.03 0.02
CA ASP A 32 -14.69 2.43 -1.31
C ASP A 32 -13.41 1.68 -1.66
N GLY A 33 -12.32 1.84 -0.90
CA GLY A 33 -11.08 1.09 -1.15
C GLY A 33 -9.81 1.72 -0.61
N VAL A 34 -8.69 1.24 -1.14
CA VAL A 34 -7.34 1.64 -0.75
C VAL A 34 -6.53 2.02 -1.99
N SER A 35 -5.90 3.19 -1.97
CA SER A 35 -4.92 3.60 -2.97
C SER A 35 -3.51 3.56 -2.37
N TYR A 36 -2.55 3.05 -3.13
CA TYR A 36 -1.15 2.98 -2.69
C TYR A 36 -0.18 3.09 -3.87
N THR A 37 1.08 3.36 -3.55
CA THR A 37 2.19 3.42 -4.52
C THR A 37 3.17 2.29 -4.23
N CYS A 38 3.54 1.55 -5.27
CA CYS A 38 4.52 0.47 -5.22
C CYS A 38 5.96 0.99 -5.33
N THR A 39 6.94 0.12 -5.16
CA THR A 39 8.37 0.47 -5.27
C THR A 39 8.77 0.86 -6.69
N ASP A 40 8.04 0.43 -7.71
CA ASP A 40 8.22 0.83 -9.10
C ASP A 40 7.57 2.18 -9.46
N GLY A 41 6.98 2.85 -8.46
CA GLY A 41 6.35 4.16 -8.62
C GLY A 41 4.94 4.12 -9.18
N PHE A 42 4.43 2.96 -9.59
CA PHE A 42 3.06 2.83 -10.06
C PHE A 42 2.09 2.97 -8.90
N ARG A 43 1.00 3.69 -9.17
CA ARG A 43 -0.13 3.82 -8.26
C ARG A 43 -1.14 2.74 -8.57
N GLU A 44 -1.57 2.05 -7.53
CA GLU A 44 -2.62 1.05 -7.61
C GLU A 44 -3.81 1.47 -6.76
N TYR A 45 -4.97 0.95 -7.14
CA TYR A 45 -6.21 1.10 -6.39
C TYR A 45 -6.85 -0.27 -6.22
N GLN A 46 -7.14 -0.62 -4.96
CA GLN A 46 -7.84 -1.84 -4.60
C GLN A 46 -9.23 -1.46 -4.05
N PRO A 47 -10.30 -1.60 -4.86
CA PRO A 47 -11.65 -1.26 -4.44
C PRO A 47 -12.24 -2.31 -3.50
N THR A 48 -13.14 -1.88 -2.62
CA THR A 48 -14.10 -2.76 -1.97
C THR A 48 -15.11 -3.28 -2.97
N SER A 49 -15.81 -4.36 -2.63
CA SER A 49 -16.88 -4.92 -3.44
C SER A 49 -17.94 -5.56 -2.56
N PHE A 50 -19.03 -6.05 -3.16
CA PHE A 50 -20.06 -6.79 -2.43
C PHE A 50 -19.52 -8.04 -1.71
N ALA A 51 -18.36 -8.57 -2.12
CA ALA A 51 -17.76 -9.78 -1.57
C ALA A 51 -16.51 -9.54 -0.71
N ILE A 52 -15.97 -8.31 -0.71
CA ILE A 52 -14.70 -7.98 -0.05
C ILE A 52 -14.84 -6.59 0.58
N SER A 53 -14.78 -6.53 1.91
CA SER A 53 -14.81 -5.28 2.66
C SER A 53 -13.43 -4.63 2.76
N LEU A 54 -13.39 -3.38 3.23
CA LEU A 54 -12.13 -2.69 3.53
C LEU A 54 -11.33 -3.41 4.63
N ASP A 55 -12.03 -3.97 5.61
CA ASP A 55 -11.43 -4.77 6.68
C ASP A 55 -10.79 -6.04 6.11
N ASP A 56 -11.41 -6.69 5.11
CA ASP A 56 -10.82 -7.86 4.43
C ASP A 56 -9.57 -7.49 3.65
N ILE A 57 -9.59 -6.35 2.94
CA ILE A 57 -8.44 -5.84 2.19
C ILE A 57 -7.26 -5.58 3.12
N THR A 58 -7.52 -4.92 4.25
CA THR A 58 -6.49 -4.43 5.19
C THR A 58 -6.20 -5.39 6.33
N ALA A 59 -6.84 -6.57 6.38
CA ALA A 59 -6.70 -7.55 7.46
C ALA A 59 -5.24 -7.98 7.72
N ARG A 60 -4.43 -8.01 6.67
CA ARG A 60 -3.00 -8.38 6.72
C ARG A 60 -2.07 -7.21 6.48
N TRP A 61 -2.56 -6.00 6.72
CA TRP A 61 -1.78 -4.79 6.57
C TRP A 61 -1.39 -4.28 7.94
N ARG A 62 -0.16 -3.80 8.05
CA ARG A 62 0.37 -3.16 9.24
C ARG A 62 1.29 -2.01 8.83
N PRO A 63 1.60 -1.06 9.72
CA PRO A 63 2.65 -0.11 9.42
C PRO A 63 3.97 -0.83 9.17
N ALA A 64 4.73 -0.31 8.22
CA ALA A 64 6.08 -0.78 7.97
C ALA A 64 6.98 -0.42 9.16
N THR A 65 7.98 -1.25 9.43
CA THR A 65 9.06 -0.87 10.36
C THR A 65 9.95 0.20 9.75
N ALA A 66 10.89 0.73 10.54
CA ALA A 66 11.86 1.70 10.05
C ALA A 66 12.75 1.09 8.95
N GLU A 67 13.17 -0.17 9.12
CA GLU A 67 13.99 -0.91 8.17
C GLU A 67 13.23 -1.16 6.86
N GLU A 68 11.96 -1.58 6.95
CA GLU A 68 11.10 -1.81 5.80
C GLU A 68 10.81 -0.51 5.03
N THR A 69 10.64 0.59 5.76
CA THR A 69 10.47 1.92 5.16
C THR A 69 11.75 2.35 4.44
N ALA A 70 12.91 2.21 5.08
CA ALA A 70 14.19 2.54 4.48
C ALA A 70 14.47 1.71 3.21
N GLU A 71 14.13 0.42 3.23
CA GLU A 71 14.25 -0.45 2.06
C GLU A 71 13.29 -0.03 0.94
N PHE A 72 12.06 0.36 1.27
CA PHE A 72 11.13 0.94 0.31
C PHE A 72 11.72 2.20 -0.33
N GLU A 73 12.22 3.17 0.46
CA GLU A 73 12.83 4.39 -0.10
C GLU A 73 14.04 4.07 -0.99
N ARG A 74 14.86 3.09 -0.62
CA ARG A 74 16.04 2.68 -1.38
C ARG A 74 15.68 2.08 -2.74
N LEU A 75 14.59 1.31 -2.79
CA LEU A 75 14.12 0.64 -4.00
C LEU A 75 13.17 1.50 -4.83
N HIS A 76 12.53 2.50 -4.20
CA HIS A 76 11.51 3.31 -4.83
C HIS A 76 12.08 4.06 -6.03
N ARG A 77 11.51 3.79 -7.20
CA ARG A 77 11.78 4.52 -8.43
C ARG A 77 10.49 5.22 -8.85
N PRO A 78 10.52 6.53 -9.16
CA PRO A 78 9.35 7.18 -9.72
C PRO A 78 8.97 6.48 -11.03
N ALA A 79 7.66 6.33 -11.28
CA ALA A 79 7.17 5.81 -12.54
C ALA A 79 7.68 6.72 -13.68
N PRO A 80 8.08 6.16 -14.84
CA PRO A 80 8.50 6.99 -15.96
C PRO A 80 7.38 7.96 -16.33
N GLU A 81 7.71 9.25 -16.39
CA GLU A 81 6.83 10.29 -16.92
C GLU A 81 6.68 10.05 -18.43
N ASN A 82 5.78 9.15 -18.83
CA ASN A 82 5.44 8.95 -20.24
C ASN A 82 4.50 10.07 -20.73
N TRP A 83 4.93 11.32 -20.56
CA TRP A 83 4.30 12.48 -21.16
C TRP A 83 5.25 13.06 -22.20
N ASP A 84 5.17 12.51 -23.41
CA ASP A 84 5.40 13.24 -24.67
C ASP A 84 4.14 13.12 -25.53
#